data_AF-A0A946IJC3-F1
#
_entry.id   AF-A0A946IJC3-F1
#
_cell.length_a   1.000
_cell.length_b   1.000
_cell.length_c   1.000
_cell.angle_alpha   90.00
_cell.angle_beta   90.00
_cell.angle_gamma   90.00
#
_symmetry.space_group_name_H-M   'P 1'
#
loop_
_entity.id
_entity.type
_entity.pdbx_description
1 polymer ?
#
loop_
_entity_poly.entity_id
_entity_poly.type
_entity_poly.pdbx_seq_one_letter_code
_entity_poly.pdbx_strand_id
1 'polypeptide(L)'
;DPQTNRCPDNGARVDITNCTINPETGATQLASLWHDPDFDAQQRAFYYARALENPTCRWSTWDAIRAGVATRPDLATTIQERAWSSPIHYMAE
;
A
#
# COMPACT_ATOMS: atom_id res chain seq x y z
N ASP A 1 2.12 -14.09 1.13
CA ASP A 1 3.12 -15.13 1.42
C ASP A 1 2.93 -15.61 2.85
N PRO A 2 2.50 -16.88 3.05
CA PRO A 2 2.28 -17.47 4.37
C PRO A 2 3.51 -17.51 5.28
N GLN A 3 4.73 -17.44 4.74
CA GLN A 3 5.96 -17.42 5.54
C GLN A 3 6.32 -16.02 6.02
N THR A 4 6.16 -15.01 5.15
CA THR A 4 6.54 -13.63 5.47
C THR A 4 5.38 -12.76 5.94
N ASN A 5 4.14 -13.24 5.83
CA ASN A 5 2.91 -12.47 6.01
C ASN A 5 2.85 -11.18 5.17
N ARG A 6 3.60 -11.15 4.05
CA ARG A 6 3.63 -10.02 3.11
C ARG A 6 2.72 -10.27 1.92
N CYS A 7 2.17 -9.20 1.37
CA CYS A 7 1.53 -9.24 0.06
C CYS A 7 2.56 -9.62 -1.02
N PRO A 8 2.22 -10.51 -1.97
CA PRO A 8 3.09 -10.76 -3.13
C PRO A 8 3.23 -9.48 -3.97
N ASP A 9 4.34 -9.36 -4.72
CA ASP A 9 4.46 -8.31 -5.75
C ASP A 9 3.34 -8.54 -6.78
N ASN A 10 2.54 -7.50 -7.03
CA ASN A 10 1.46 -7.51 -8.01
C ASN A 10 1.92 -7.01 -9.39
N GLY A 11 3.21 -6.69 -9.56
CA GLY A 11 3.78 -6.20 -10.81
C GLY A 11 3.41 -4.75 -11.13
N ALA A 12 2.75 -4.01 -10.22
CA ALA A 12 2.37 -2.63 -10.47
C ALA A 12 3.59 -1.73 -10.60
N ARG A 13 3.60 -0.88 -11.63
CA ARG A 13 4.65 0.10 -11.93
C ARG A 13 4.00 1.42 -12.36
N VAL A 14 4.79 2.48 -12.34
CA VAL A 14 4.43 3.81 -12.84
C VAL A 14 5.42 4.20 -13.93
N ASP A 15 4.95 4.82 -14.99
CA ASP A 15 5.80 5.37 -16.04
C ASP A 15 6.50 6.62 -15.52
N ILE A 16 7.83 6.59 -15.40
CA ILE A 16 8.61 7.71 -14.85
C ILE A 16 8.67 8.94 -15.77
N THR A 17 8.23 8.82 -17.03
CA THR A 17 8.28 9.92 -18.00
C THR A 17 7.07 10.84 -17.90
N ASN A 18 5.92 10.30 -17.47
CA ASN A 18 4.64 11.01 -17.43
C ASN A 18 3.82 10.74 -16.16
N CYS A 19 4.32 9.89 -15.27
CA CYS A 19 3.69 9.46 -14.02
C CYS A 19 2.33 8.76 -14.17
N THR A 20 2.05 8.17 -15.33
CA THR A 20 0.85 7.36 -15.54
C THR A 20 0.98 6.00 -14.86
N ILE A 21 -0.11 5.56 -14.24
CA ILE A 21 -0.24 4.23 -13.62
C ILE A 21 -0.86 3.25 -14.61
N ASN A 22 -0.57 1.95 -14.45
CA ASN A 22 -1.34 0.91 -15.13
C ASN A 22 -2.64 0.64 -14.35
N PRO A 23 -3.83 0.94 -14.91
CA PRO A 23 -5.10 0.73 -14.22
C PRO A 23 -5.46 -0.75 -14.03
N GLU A 24 -4.82 -1.66 -14.77
CA GLU A 24 -5.06 -3.10 -14.67
C GLU A 24 -4.27 -3.75 -13.52
N THR A 25 -3.18 -3.13 -13.07
CA THR A 25 -2.39 -3.61 -11.93
C THR A 25 -2.86 -2.91 -10.67
N GLY A 26 -3.88 -3.45 -9.99
CA GLY A 26 -4.42 -2.87 -8.76
C GLY A 26 -5.86 -3.31 -8.51
N ALA A 27 -6.52 -2.66 -7.56
CA ALA A 27 -7.95 -2.85 -7.31
C ALA A 27 -8.61 -1.51 -7.00
N THR A 28 -9.78 -1.27 -7.59
CA THR A 28 -10.63 -0.11 -7.27
C THR A 28 -11.25 -0.22 -5.88
N GLN A 29 -11.43 -1.46 -5.40
CA GLN A 29 -11.94 -1.77 -4.06
C GLN A 29 -11.24 -3.02 -3.53
N LEU A 30 -10.83 -2.97 -2.26
CA LEU A 30 -10.35 -4.11 -1.50
C LEU A 30 -11.41 -4.52 -0.48
N ALA A 31 -11.85 -5.77 -0.54
CA ALA A 31 -12.78 -6.34 0.43
C ALA A 31 -12.36 -7.77 0.73
N SER A 32 -12.43 -8.17 1.99
CA SER A 32 -12.12 -9.52 2.43
C SER A 32 -12.87 -9.81 3.73
N LEU A 33 -13.23 -11.08 3.92
CA LEU A 33 -13.71 -11.60 5.20
C LEU A 33 -12.54 -12.34 5.85
N TRP A 34 -12.20 -11.96 7.08
CA TRP A 34 -11.10 -12.55 7.82
C TRP A 34 -11.60 -13.15 9.13
N HIS A 35 -11.07 -14.32 9.46
CA HIS A 35 -11.30 -15.03 10.71
C HIS A 35 -9.95 -15.21 11.40
N ASP A 36 -9.89 -14.87 12.68
CA ASP A 36 -8.73 -15.05 13.54
C ASP A 36 -8.76 -16.48 14.12
N PRO A 37 -7.94 -17.42 13.61
CA PRO A 37 -7.98 -18.82 14.04
C PRO A 37 -7.50 -19.02 15.49
N ASP A 38 -6.79 -18.04 16.03
CA ASP A 38 -6.21 -18.06 17.37
C ASP A 38 -7.03 -17.17 18.34
N PHE A 39 -8.25 -16.79 17.95
CA PHE A 39 -9.12 -15.94 18.75
C PHE A 39 -9.45 -16.57 20.11
N ASP A 40 -9.17 -15.82 21.17
CA ASP A 40 -9.56 -16.15 22.54
C ASP A 40 -10.51 -15.06 23.09
N ALA A 41 -11.73 -15.46 23.43
CA ALA A 41 -12.75 -14.58 24.00
C ALA A 41 -12.40 -14.02 25.38
N GLN A 42 -11.47 -14.65 26.11
CA GLN A 42 -10.98 -14.16 27.40
C GLN A 42 -9.89 -13.08 27.24
N GLN A 43 -9.38 -12.89 26.04
CA GLN A 43 -8.33 -11.93 25.72
C GLN A 43 -8.91 -10.66 25.09
N ARG A 44 -8.39 -9.50 25.49
CA ARG A 44 -8.65 -8.25 24.75
C ARG A 44 -7.89 -8.28 23.43
N ALA A 45 -8.59 -7.95 22.35
CA ALA A 45 -8.00 -7.90 21.01
C ALA A 45 -8.36 -6.58 20.32
N PHE A 46 -7.61 -6.25 19.28
CA PHE A 46 -8.00 -5.20 18.35
C PHE A 46 -7.60 -5.59 16.94
N TYR A 47 -8.44 -5.20 15.99
CA TYR A 47 -8.29 -5.56 14.58
C TYR A 47 -8.28 -4.30 13.74
N TYR A 48 -7.40 -4.25 12.75
CA TYR A 48 -7.31 -3.14 11.81
C TYR A 48 -6.84 -3.65 10.46
N ALA A 49 -7.30 -2.99 9.40
CA ALA A 49 -6.84 -3.25 8.05
C ALA A 49 -5.59 -2.42 7.74
N ARG A 50 -4.67 -3.01 6.97
CA ARG A 50 -3.58 -2.28 6.31
C ARG A 50 -3.71 -2.44 4.81
N ALA A 51 -3.52 -1.36 4.08
CA ALA A 51 -3.42 -1.37 2.63
C ALA A 51 -2.09 -0.77 2.19
N LEU A 52 -1.54 -1.28 1.09
CA LEU A 52 -0.34 -0.78 0.44
C LEU A 52 -0.76 -0.20 -0.91
N GLU A 53 -0.44 1.07 -1.14
CA GLU A 53 -0.66 1.68 -2.45
C GLU A 53 0.33 1.08 -3.47
N ASN A 54 -0.10 0.99 -4.72
CA ASN A 54 0.82 0.76 -5.83
C ASN A 54 1.86 1.89 -5.91
N PRO A 55 3.05 1.64 -6.50
CA PRO A 55 4.04 2.70 -6.67
C PRO A 55 3.48 3.90 -7.42
N THR A 56 3.65 5.09 -6.86
CA THR A 56 3.31 6.37 -7.48
C THR A 56 4.57 7.22 -7.63
N CYS A 57 4.53 8.19 -8.54
CA CYS A 57 5.62 9.16 -8.66
C CYS A 57 5.75 9.99 -7.38
N ARG A 58 6.99 10.14 -6.90
CA ARG A 58 7.29 11.11 -5.85
C ARG A 58 7.11 12.53 -6.38
N TRP A 59 6.83 13.49 -5.50
CA TRP A 59 6.70 14.91 -5.88
C TRP A 59 7.92 15.45 -6.66
N SER A 60 9.13 14.99 -6.35
CA SER A 60 10.36 15.38 -7.06
C SER A 60 10.40 14.90 -8.51
N THR A 61 9.74 13.77 -8.81
CA THR A 61 9.59 13.27 -10.19
C THR A 61 8.60 14.11 -10.96
N TRP A 62 7.47 14.48 -10.34
CA TRP A 62 6.51 15.43 -10.91
C TRP A 62 7.15 16.78 -11.23
N ASP A 63 8.00 17.29 -10.34
CA ASP A 63 8.71 18.56 -10.58
C ASP A 63 9.72 18.47 -11.72
N ALA A 64 10.49 17.38 -11.79
CA ALA A 64 11.43 17.15 -12.89
C ALA A 64 10.71 17.10 -14.25
N ILE A 65 9.59 16.38 -14.33
CA ILE A 65 8.75 16.31 -15.55
C ILE A 65 8.23 17.70 -15.93
N ARG A 66 7.68 18.46 -14.98
CA ARG A 66 7.18 19.83 -15.24
C ARG A 66 8.28 20.77 -15.71
N ALA A 67 9.48 20.65 -15.16
CA ALA A 67 10.62 21.47 -15.55
C ALA A 67 11.32 20.99 -16.84
N GLY A 68 10.96 19.82 -17.37
CA GLY A 68 11.60 19.24 -18.55
C GLY A 68 13.06 18.82 -18.32
N VAL A 69 13.41 18.48 -17.08
CA VAL A 69 14.77 18.08 -16.68
C VAL A 69 14.81 16.63 -16.21
N ALA A 70 16.01 16.03 -16.22
CA ALA A 70 16.19 14.69 -15.67
C ALA A 70 15.92 14.65 -14.16
N THR A 71 15.36 13.54 -13.68
CA THR A 71 15.24 13.30 -12.24
C THR A 71 16.62 13.21 -11.59
N ARG A 72 16.68 13.62 -10.34
CA ARG A 72 17.90 13.54 -9.54
C ARG A 72 18.27 12.07 -9.29
N PRO A 73 19.49 11.62 -9.65
CA PRO A 73 19.87 10.21 -9.55
C PRO A 73 20.05 9.75 -8.09
N ASP A 74 20.23 10.68 -7.15
CA ASP A 74 20.35 10.41 -5.72
C ASP A 74 19.00 10.27 -4.99
N LEU A 75 17.87 10.50 -5.68
CA LEU A 75 16.53 10.42 -5.11
C LEU A 75 15.73 9.27 -5.72
N ALA A 76 14.92 8.61 -4.89
CA ALA A 76 13.92 7.67 -5.39
C ALA A 76 12.92 8.39 -6.30
N THR A 77 12.64 7.80 -7.47
CA THR A 77 11.68 8.33 -8.44
C THR A 77 10.23 8.03 -8.06
N THR A 78 10.01 7.02 -7.22
CA THR A 78 8.69 6.56 -6.80
C THR A 78 8.58 6.46 -5.28
N ILE A 79 7.35 6.37 -4.80
CA ILE A 79 6.99 6.12 -3.41
C ILE A 79 5.82 5.11 -3.34
N GLN A 80 5.66 4.45 -2.21
CA GLN A 80 4.47 3.66 -1.89
C GLN A 80 3.94 4.09 -0.54
N GLU A 81 2.70 4.58 -0.52
CA GLU A 81 2.01 4.94 0.71
C GLU A 81 1.34 3.73 1.36
N ARG A 82 1.03 3.87 2.65
CA ARG A 82 0.40 2.83 3.45
C ARG A 82 -0.78 3.40 4.22
N ALA A 83 -1.95 2.80 4.04
CA ALA A 83 -3.13 3.15 4.81
C ALA A 83 -3.34 2.15 5.95
N TRP A 84 -3.81 2.66 7.09
CA TRP A 84 -4.17 1.91 8.28
C TRP A 84 -5.60 2.32 8.66
N SER A 85 -6.48 1.35 8.90
CA SER A 85 -7.81 1.67 9.41
C SER A 85 -7.75 2.01 10.90
N SER A 86 -8.81 2.65 11.39
CA SER A 86 -9.06 2.71 12.82
C SER A 86 -9.14 1.28 13.41
N PRO A 87 -8.68 1.09 14.66
CA PRO A 87 -8.81 -0.19 15.33
C PRO A 87 -10.27 -0.48 15.70
N ILE A 88 -10.68 -1.73 15.55
CA ILE A 88 -11.92 -2.30 16.06
C ILE A 88 -11.54 -3.08 17.32
N HIS A 89 -12.00 -2.63 18.48
CA HIS A 89 -11.65 -3.24 19.76
C HIS A 89 -12.62 -4.37 20.11
N TYR A 90 -12.07 -5.48 20.58
CA TYR A 90 -12.79 -6.55 21.26
C TYR A 90 -12.41 -6.53 22.75
N MET A 91 -13.43 -6.48 23.61
CA MET A 91 -13.29 -6.59 25.06
C MET A 91 -14.15 -7.75 25.53
N ALA A 92 -13.56 -8.64 26.34
CA ALA A 92 -14.31 -9.63 27.08
C ALA A 92 -15.27 -8.92 28.05
N GLU A 93 -16.53 -9.35 28.10
CA GLU A 93 -17.49 -8.97 29.15
C GLU A 93 -17.16 -9.64 30.48
#